data_AF-A0A242F3J2-F1
#
_entry.id   AF-A0A242F3J2-F1
#
_cell.length_a   1.000
_cell.length_b   1.000
_cell.length_c   1.000
_cell.angle_alpha   90.00
_cell.angle_beta   90.00
_cell.angle_gamma   90.00
#
_symmetry.space_group_name_H-M   'P 1'
#
loop_
_entity.id
_entity.type
_entity.pdbx_description
1 polymer ?
#
loop_
_entity_poly.entity_id
_entity_poly.type
_entity_poly.pdbx_seq_one_letter_code
_entity_poly.pdbx_strand_id
1 'polypeptide(L)'
;MNFMYEVKTTKSFQAATEALIEKLKEREFGVLYQVNFKEKIKSKGLDFPTNFEVLEVCNPKQAKEVLEKRIEVGYFLPCKC
;
A
#
# COMPACT_ATOMS: atom_id res chain seq x y z
N MET A 1 -5.63 -8.84 -20.34
CA MET A 1 -6.14 -8.87 -18.96
C MET A 1 -5.16 -8.06 -18.12
N ASN A 2 -5.58 -6.92 -17.56
CA ASN A 2 -4.71 -6.09 -16.73
C ASN A 2 -4.77 -6.60 -15.29
N PHE A 3 -3.62 -6.90 -14.68
CA PHE A 3 -3.54 -7.41 -13.31
C PHE A 3 -3.48 -6.28 -12.27
N MET A 4 -3.38 -5.02 -12.73
CA MET A 4 -3.34 -3.83 -11.89
C MET A 4 -4.53 -2.93 -12.16
N TYR A 5 -5.09 -2.38 -11.09
CA TYR A 5 -6.00 -1.24 -11.17
C TYR A 5 -5.19 0.02 -10.85
N GLU A 6 -5.17 0.98 -11.78
CA GLU A 6 -4.41 2.23 -11.66
C GLU A 6 -5.32 3.43 -11.91
N VAL A 7 -5.17 4.48 -11.10
CA VAL A 7 -5.83 5.77 -11.30
C VAL A 7 -4.77 6.87 -11.25
N LYS A 8 -4.79 7.76 -12.26
CA LYS A 8 -3.88 8.91 -12.34
C LYS A 8 -4.45 10.11 -11.59
N THR A 9 -3.57 10.92 -11.00
CA THR A 9 -3.91 12.12 -10.25
C THR A 9 -2.96 13.26 -10.64
N THR A 10 -3.42 14.50 -10.49
CA THR A 10 -2.61 15.72 -10.67
C THR A 10 -1.94 16.18 -9.37
N LYS A 11 -2.20 15.50 -8.24
CA LYS A 11 -1.55 15.78 -6.96
C LYS A 11 -0.05 15.49 -7.04
N SER A 12 0.74 16.19 -6.22
CA SER A 12 2.15 15.80 -6.00
C SER A 12 2.23 14.41 -5.37
N PHE A 13 3.39 13.75 -5.47
CA PHE A 13 3.59 12.42 -4.91
C PHE A 13 3.21 12.34 -3.43
N GLN A 14 3.73 13.25 -2.61
CA GLN A 14 3.43 13.30 -1.18
C GLN A 14 1.95 13.59 -0.91
N ALA A 15 1.34 14.56 -1.60
CA ALA A 15 -0.07 14.88 -1.42
C ALA A 15 -0.99 13.74 -1.88
N ALA A 16 -0.57 12.94 -2.88
CA ALA A 16 -1.29 11.75 -3.30
C ALA A 16 -1.23 10.66 -2.23
N THR A 17 -0.06 10.42 -1.64
CA THR A 17 0.11 9.47 -0.53
C THR A 17 -0.75 9.88 0.68
N GLU A 18 -0.66 11.13 1.13
CA GLU A 18 -1.44 11.63 2.27
C GLU A 18 -2.95 11.51 2.04
N ALA A 19 -3.43 11.95 0.87
CA ALA A 19 -4.85 11.83 0.51
C ALA A 19 -5.30 10.35 0.43
N LEU A 20 -4.44 9.43 -0.04
CA LEU A 20 -4.75 8.01 -0.06
C LEU A 20 -4.89 7.44 1.35
N ILE A 21 -3.98 7.78 2.26
CA ILE A 21 -4.03 7.35 3.67
C ILE A 21 -5.32 7.85 4.35
N GLU A 22 -5.71 9.10 4.12
CA GLU A 22 -6.98 9.64 4.64
C GLU A 22 -8.20 8.88 4.12
N LYS A 23 -8.25 8.61 2.81
CA LYS A 23 -9.35 7.85 2.19
C LYS A 23 -9.41 6.39 2.59
N LEU A 24 -8.27 5.77 2.88
CA LEU A 24 -8.20 4.43 3.45
C LEU A 24 -8.79 4.42 4.87
N LYS A 25 -8.43 5.41 5.70
CA LYS A 25 -8.96 5.55 7.06
C LYS A 25 -10.48 5.73 7.08
N GLU A 26 -11.04 6.54 6.18
CA GLU A 26 -12.50 6.70 5.99
C GLU A 26 -13.21 5.37 5.69
N ARG A 27 -12.50 4.39 5.12
CA ARG A 27 -12.99 3.05 4.76
C ARG A 27 -12.58 1.96 5.75
N GLU A 28 -12.16 2.35 6.95
CA GLU A 28 -11.70 1.45 8.02
C GLU A 28 -10.44 0.64 7.66
N PHE A 29 -9.62 1.10 6.71
CA PHE A 29 -8.29 0.55 6.46
C PHE A 29 -7.25 1.36 7.23
N GLY A 30 -6.46 0.68 8.08
CA GLY A 30 -5.28 1.25 8.72
C GLY A 30 -4.01 0.95 7.93
N VAL A 31 -3.04 1.86 7.98
CA VAL A 31 -1.68 1.62 7.47
C VAL A 31 -0.90 0.83 8.52
N LEU A 32 -0.43 -0.37 8.13
CA LEU A 32 0.42 -1.21 8.98
C LEU A 32 1.90 -0.92 8.75
N TYR A 33 2.28 -0.68 7.50
CA TYR A 33 3.64 -0.36 7.11
C TYR A 33 3.66 0.52 5.87
N GLN A 34 4.65 1.41 5.79
CA GLN A 34 4.91 2.26 4.63
C GLN A 34 6.38 2.17 4.31
N VAL A 35 6.70 1.93 3.04
CA VAL A 35 8.09 1.89 2.56
C VAL A 35 8.26 2.83 1.39
N ASN A 36 9.20 3.77 1.54
CA ASN A 36 9.71 4.57 0.44
C ASN A 36 10.90 3.87 -0.19
N PHE A 37 10.71 3.28 -1.37
CA PHE A 37 11.74 2.49 -2.04
C PHE A 37 12.90 3.35 -2.51
N LYS A 38 12.64 4.59 -2.93
CA LYS A 38 13.68 5.55 -3.31
C LYS A 38 14.64 5.79 -2.16
N GLU A 39 14.14 6.11 -0.99
CA GLU A 39 14.96 6.31 0.20
C GLU A 39 15.63 5.00 0.65
N LYS A 40 14.89 3.89 0.65
CA LYS A 40 15.42 2.59 1.09
C LYS A 40 16.57 2.10 0.22
N ILE A 41 16.44 2.18 -1.10
CA ILE A 41 17.47 1.77 -2.06
C ILE A 41 18.65 2.74 -1.99
N LYS A 42 18.39 4.06 -1.91
CA LYS A 42 19.43 5.08 -1.72
C LYS A 42 20.23 4.87 -0.44
N SER A 43 19.59 4.45 0.65
CA SER A 43 20.27 4.13 1.92
C SER A 43 21.30 2.99 1.80
N LYS A 44 21.20 2.19 0.74
CA LYS A 44 22.14 1.11 0.41
C LYS A 44 23.21 1.52 -0.60
N GLY A 45 23.31 2.81 -0.93
CA GLY A 45 24.28 3.34 -1.90
C GLY A 45 23.92 3.05 -3.36
N LEU A 46 22.68 2.63 -3.63
CA LEU A 46 22.17 2.34 -4.96
C LEU A 46 21.30 3.51 -5.44
N ASP A 47 21.40 3.88 -6.72
CA ASP A 47 20.57 4.94 -7.28
C ASP A 47 19.19 4.39 -7.71
N PHE A 48 18.14 5.15 -7.37
CA PHE A 48 16.77 4.87 -7.77
C PHE A 48 15.99 6.20 -7.81
N PRO A 49 15.97 6.90 -8.95
CA PRO A 49 15.44 8.26 -9.03
C PRO A 49 13.91 8.34 -8.94
N THR A 50 13.22 7.24 -9.23
CA THR A 50 11.75 7.16 -9.28
C THR A 50 11.13 7.26 -7.90
N ASN A 51 10.17 8.15 -7.72
CA ASN A 51 9.36 8.17 -6.50
C ASN A 51 8.43 6.96 -6.50
N PHE A 52 8.61 6.06 -5.53
CA PHE A 52 7.82 4.85 -5.39
C PHE A 52 7.68 4.51 -3.91
N GLU A 53 6.44 4.47 -3.45
CA GLU A 53 6.06 4.08 -2.10
C GLU A 53 5.06 2.94 -2.18
N VAL A 54 5.15 2.03 -1.22
CA VAL A 54 4.15 0.97 -1.02
C VAL A 54 3.56 1.13 0.37
N LEU A 55 2.24 1.10 0.44
CA LEU A 55 1.48 1.06 1.68
C LEU A 55 0.95 -0.36 1.89
N GLU A 56 1.32 -0.97 3.01
CA GLU A 56 0.70 -2.20 3.50
C GLU A 56 -0.46 -1.81 4.41
N VAL A 57 -1.69 -2.09 3.96
CA VAL A 57 -2.93 -1.62 4.60
C VAL A 57 -3.83 -2.78 4.98
N CYS A 58 -4.60 -2.62 6.05
CA CYS A 58 -5.47 -3.68 6.55
C CYS A 58 -6.78 -3.13 7.12
N ASN A 59 -7.89 -3.75 6.73
CA ASN A 59 -9.14 -3.69 7.46
C ASN A 59 -9.27 -5.01 8.25
N PRO A 60 -9.20 -4.99 9.60
CA PRO A 60 -9.20 -6.21 10.39
C PRO A 60 -10.46 -7.08 10.22
N LYS A 61 -11.63 -6.48 9.98
CA LYS A 61 -12.88 -7.22 9.75
C LYS A 61 -12.78 -8.05 8.47
N GLN A 62 -12.28 -7.43 7.40
CA GLN A 62 -12.09 -8.07 6.10
C GLN A 62 -10.99 -9.14 6.16
N ALA A 63 -9.86 -8.83 6.80
CA ALA A 63 -8.76 -9.77 6.97
C ALA A 63 -9.20 -11.02 7.74
N LYS A 64 -9.95 -10.85 8.84
CA LYS A 64 -10.53 -11.97 9.59
C LYS A 64 -11.43 -12.83 8.71
N GLU A 65 -12.36 -12.22 7.98
CA GLU A 65 -13.31 -12.94 7.13
C GLU A 65 -12.61 -13.84 6.11
N VAL A 66 -11.57 -13.35 5.43
CA VAL A 66 -10.87 -14.14 4.41
C VAL A 66 -9.96 -15.21 5.00
N LEU A 67 -9.32 -14.92 6.15
CA LEU A 67 -8.46 -15.88 6.85
C LEU A 67 -9.27 -17.04 7.46
N GLU A 68 -10.47 -16.77 7.97
CA GLU A 68 -11.38 -17.80 8.48
C GLU A 68 -11.92 -18.70 7.36
N LYS A 69 -12.05 -18.18 6.14
CA LYS A 69 -12.42 -19.00 4.98
C LYS A 69 -11.25 -19.91 4.56
N ARG A 70 -10.04 -19.35 4.44
CA ARG A 70 -8.82 -20.06 4.02
C ARG A 70 -7.57 -19.37 4.58
N ILE A 71 -6.85 -20.06 5.47
CA ILE A 71 -5.66 -19.49 6.15
C ILE A 71 -4.53 -19.14 5.16
N GLU A 72 -4.43 -19.85 4.03
CA GLU A 72 -3.42 -19.62 3.00
C GLU A 72 -3.62 -18.27 2.28
N VAL A 73 -4.78 -17.63 2.39
CA VAL A 73 -4.96 -16.25 1.90
C VAL A 73 -4.00 -15.29 2.60
N GLY A 74 -3.48 -15.65 3.78
CA GLY A 74 -2.44 -14.90 4.48
C GLY A 74 -1.17 -14.64 3.67
N TYR A 75 -0.83 -15.46 2.66
CA TYR A 75 0.30 -15.20 1.75
C TYR A 75 0.11 -13.94 0.90
N PHE A 76 -1.12 -13.42 0.79
CA PHE A 76 -1.45 -12.23 0.02
C PHE A 76 -1.76 -11.00 0.88
N LEU A 77 -1.82 -11.16 2.21
CA LEU A 77 -2.05 -10.08 3.17
C LEU A 77 -0.72 -9.49 3.66
N PRO A 78 -0.69 -8.20 4.06
CA PRO A 78 -1.74 -7.19 3.94
C PRO A 78 -2.03 -6.75 2.49
N CYS A 79 -3.09 -5.95 2.32
CA CYS A 79 -3.39 -5.35 1.02
C CYS A 79 -2.30 -4.33 0.68
N LYS A 80 -1.84 -4.33 -0.57
CA LYS A 80 -0.84 -3.39 -1.08
C LYS A 80 -1.49 -2.29 -1.90
N CYS A 81 -1.14 -1.05 -1.60
CA CYS A 81 -1.50 0.13 -2.39
C CYS A 81 -0.25 0.87 -2.86
#